data_AF-A0A2P2IHA7-F1
#
_entry.id   AF-A0A2P2IHA7-F1
#
_cell.length_a   1.000
_cell.length_b   1.000
_cell.length_c   1.000
_cell.angle_alpha   90.00
_cell.angle_beta   90.00
_cell.angle_gamma   90.00
#
_symmetry.space_group_name_H-M   'P 1'
#
loop_
_entity.id
_entity.type
_entity.pdbx_description
1 polymer ?
#
loop_
_entity_poly.entity_id
_entity_poly.type
_entity_poly.pdbx_seq_one_letter_code
_entity_poly.pdbx_strand_id
1 'polypeptide(L)'
;MESVPPVSEFIRKEVPDWDEVVIATARFKAFSGQRSDWEPKYQFWRDLILKTARHLGLLTIRPSQVKNEWFNRGGLTPLCLDHVFYLMYCEGDVVRSTDIGDTRSGRLSQLLSKARNFIVRSIASPEAILEDHLVLTALLKERAENVVELLSQSHWTSSCIVSMKSFHSLCGGLNEAHAVLSYLSGIGKARYFSTHKKEFIEGIKVSLSPASVSTISSLDYDLLHLIWTTEKLQQQIDVIDQRYEM
;
A
#
# COMPACT_ATOMS: atom_id res chain seq x y z
N MET A 1 -7.90 -19.61 13.06
CA MET A 1 -7.95 -18.57 12.02
C MET A 1 -9.38 -18.07 12.01
N GLU A 2 -9.68 -17.02 12.79
CA GLU A 2 -11.01 -16.41 12.78
C GLU A 2 -11.25 -15.85 11.37
N SER A 3 -12.32 -16.29 10.70
CA SER A 3 -12.71 -15.74 9.42
C SER A 3 -13.03 -14.26 9.61
N VAL A 4 -12.36 -13.38 8.85
CA VAL A 4 -12.69 -11.96 8.82
C VAL A 4 -14.19 -11.84 8.56
N PRO A 5 -14.97 -11.16 9.43
CA PRO A 5 -16.40 -11.07 9.25
C PRO A 5 -16.72 -10.43 7.90
N PRO A 6 -17.87 -10.79 7.27
CA PRO A 6 -18.27 -10.22 5.99
C PRO A 6 -18.21 -8.69 6.05
N VAL A 7 -17.76 -8.05 4.97
CA VAL A 7 -17.68 -6.58 4.84
C VAL A 7 -18.98 -5.90 5.28
N SER A 8 -20.11 -6.51 4.96
CA SER A 8 -21.45 -6.03 5.33
C SER A 8 -21.68 -5.99 6.85
N GLU A 9 -21.16 -6.95 7.61
CA GLU A 9 -21.26 -6.98 9.07
C GLU A 9 -20.39 -5.89 9.70
N PHE A 10 -19.15 -5.72 9.19
CA PHE A 10 -18.27 -4.64 9.62
C PHE A 10 -18.90 -3.26 9.38
N ILE A 11 -19.48 -3.04 8.18
CA ILE A 11 -20.13 -1.76 7.86
C ILE A 11 -21.31 -1.49 8.78
N ARG A 12 -22.16 -2.48 9.08
CA ARG A 12 -23.28 -2.32 10.02
C ARG A 12 -22.83 -1.96 11.43
N LYS A 13 -21.68 -2.49 11.85
CA LYS A 13 -21.10 -2.16 13.15
C LYS A 13 -20.56 -0.72 13.19
N GLU A 14 -19.88 -0.29 12.13
CA GLU A 14 -19.32 1.07 12.03
C GLU A 14 -20.40 2.14 11.75
N VAL A 15 -21.48 1.76 11.08
CA VAL A 15 -22.57 2.66 10.67
C VAL A 15 -23.90 2.03 11.16
N PRO A 16 -24.34 2.33 12.39
CA PRO A 16 -25.51 1.69 13.00
C PRO A 16 -26.81 1.88 12.19
N ASP A 17 -26.92 3.00 11.49
CA ASP A 17 -28.06 3.38 10.65
C ASP A 17 -27.87 2.98 9.17
N TRP A 18 -26.96 2.04 8.87
CA TRP A 18 -26.66 1.60 7.50
C TRP A 18 -27.88 1.02 6.77
N ASP A 19 -28.70 0.25 7.49
CA ASP A 19 -29.89 -0.40 6.93
C ASP A 19 -31.14 0.50 6.92
N GLU A 20 -31.08 1.69 7.54
CA GLU A 20 -32.19 2.64 7.52
C GLU A 20 -32.41 3.20 6.11
N VAL A 21 -33.57 2.88 5.52
CA VAL A 21 -33.84 3.12 4.09
C VAL A 21 -33.73 4.60 3.70
N VAL A 22 -34.26 5.49 4.54
CA VAL A 22 -34.28 6.94 4.27
C VAL A 22 -32.87 7.52 4.30
N ILE A 23 -32.10 7.18 5.33
CA ILE A 23 -30.74 7.67 5.52
C ILE A 23 -29.81 7.10 4.46
N ALA A 24 -29.89 5.79 4.19
CA ALA A 24 -29.11 5.16 3.14
C ALA A 24 -29.40 5.76 1.76
N THR A 25 -30.67 6.00 1.43
CA THR A 25 -31.05 6.61 0.15
C THR A 25 -30.46 8.02 0.01
N ALA A 26 -30.46 8.83 1.08
CA ALA A 26 -29.81 10.14 1.06
C ALA A 26 -28.28 10.02 0.88
N ARG A 27 -27.63 9.05 1.55
CA ARG A 27 -26.19 8.77 1.42
C ARG A 27 -25.79 8.28 0.03
N PHE A 28 -26.70 7.64 -0.70
CA PHE A 28 -26.39 7.07 -2.02
C PHE A 28 -26.58 8.06 -3.17
N LYS A 29 -27.17 9.24 -2.93
CA LYS A 29 -27.31 10.30 -3.96
C LYS A 29 -25.95 10.83 -4.44
N ALA A 30 -25.91 11.38 -5.65
CA ALA A 30 -24.75 12.13 -6.14
C ALA A 30 -24.51 13.40 -5.30
N PHE A 31 -23.31 13.98 -5.40
CA PHE A 31 -23.05 15.30 -4.85
C PHE A 31 -23.73 16.37 -5.71
N SER A 32 -24.30 17.38 -5.06
CA SER A 32 -25.02 18.49 -5.69
C SER A 32 -24.87 19.74 -4.84
N GLY A 33 -24.93 20.91 -5.46
CA GLY A 33 -24.84 22.18 -4.76
C GLY A 33 -23.40 22.64 -4.51
N GLN A 34 -23.23 23.48 -3.50
CA GLN A 34 -21.93 24.01 -3.09
C GLN A 34 -21.14 22.97 -2.29
N ARG A 35 -19.82 23.15 -2.20
CA ARG A 35 -18.95 22.23 -1.44
C ARG A 35 -19.42 22.02 0.00
N SER A 36 -19.89 23.07 0.67
CA SER A 36 -20.45 23.00 2.03
C SER A 36 -21.61 22.00 2.16
N ASP A 37 -22.38 21.80 1.08
CA ASP A 37 -23.59 20.98 1.10
C ASP A 37 -23.26 19.48 1.09
N TRP A 38 -22.14 19.10 0.46
CA TRP A 38 -21.74 17.70 0.28
C TRP A 38 -20.45 17.32 1.01
N GLU A 39 -19.66 18.26 1.51
CA GLU A 39 -18.40 18.02 2.23
C GLU A 39 -18.55 17.01 3.39
N PRO A 40 -19.56 17.10 4.27
CA PRO A 40 -19.72 16.11 5.35
C PRO A 40 -19.96 14.70 4.81
N LYS A 41 -20.63 14.59 3.67
CA LYS A 41 -20.91 13.31 3.00
C LYS A 41 -19.66 12.77 2.33
N TYR A 42 -18.81 13.62 1.76
CA TYR A 42 -17.49 13.23 1.26
C TYR A 42 -16.63 12.66 2.39
N GLN A 43 -16.51 13.37 3.51
CA GLN A 43 -15.73 12.92 4.67
C GLN A 43 -16.23 11.58 5.20
N PHE A 44 -17.55 11.41 5.34
CA PHE A 44 -18.16 10.14 5.70
C PHE A 44 -17.70 8.99 4.79
N TRP A 45 -17.80 9.15 3.47
CA TRP A 45 -17.44 8.09 2.53
C TRP A 45 -15.94 7.82 2.52
N ARG A 46 -15.10 8.87 2.53
CA ARG A 46 -13.64 8.75 2.62
C ARG A 46 -13.24 7.93 3.84
N ASP A 47 -13.76 8.29 5.01
CA ASP A 47 -13.39 7.66 6.27
C ASP A 47 -13.90 6.22 6.33
N LEU A 48 -15.10 5.95 5.81
CA LEU A 48 -15.65 4.59 5.72
C LEU A 48 -14.83 3.69 4.77
N ILE A 49 -14.39 4.21 3.62
CA ILE A 49 -13.49 3.49 2.69
C ILE A 49 -12.19 3.11 3.41
N LEU A 50 -11.54 4.07 4.08
CA LEU A 50 -10.28 3.82 4.79
C LEU A 50 -10.44 2.82 5.94
N LYS A 51 -11.51 2.93 6.72
CA LYS A 51 -11.81 1.98 7.81
C LYS A 51 -12.08 0.57 7.29
N THR A 52 -12.87 0.45 6.23
CA THR A 52 -13.20 -0.85 5.62
C THR A 52 -11.97 -1.51 5.02
N ALA A 53 -11.16 -0.74 4.28
CA ALA A 53 -9.91 -1.25 3.74
C ALA A 53 -8.93 -1.68 4.84
N ARG A 54 -8.83 -0.91 5.94
CA ARG A 54 -8.03 -1.28 7.11
C ARG A 54 -8.52 -2.58 7.75
N HIS A 55 -9.83 -2.74 7.93
CA HIS A 55 -10.42 -3.96 8.48
C HIS A 55 -10.11 -5.20 7.63
N LEU A 56 -10.12 -5.04 6.31
CA LEU A 56 -9.78 -6.09 5.36
C LEU A 56 -8.27 -6.31 5.18
N GLY A 57 -7.44 -5.45 5.78
CA GLY A 57 -5.98 -5.48 5.57
C GLY A 57 -5.57 -5.15 4.13
N LEU A 58 -6.38 -4.40 3.39
CA LEU A 58 -6.14 -4.06 1.99
C LEU A 58 -5.44 -2.71 1.87
N LEU A 59 -4.24 -2.72 1.27
CA LEU A 59 -3.52 -1.50 0.92
C LEU A 59 -3.98 -0.90 -0.43
N THR A 60 -4.45 -1.77 -1.32
CA THR A 60 -4.84 -1.43 -2.69
C THR A 60 -6.30 -1.79 -2.92
N ILE A 61 -7.05 -0.90 -3.55
CA ILE A 61 -8.48 -1.07 -3.84
C ILE A 61 -8.76 -0.80 -5.32
N ARG A 62 -9.85 -1.37 -5.83
CA ARG A 62 -10.44 -0.96 -7.12
C ARG A 62 -11.75 -0.22 -6.88
N PRO A 63 -11.98 0.97 -7.48
CA PRO A 63 -13.23 1.71 -7.33
C PRO A 63 -14.48 0.88 -7.65
N SER A 64 -14.43 0.07 -8.70
CA SER A 64 -15.53 -0.84 -9.08
C SER A 64 -15.83 -1.87 -8.01
N GLN A 65 -14.79 -2.44 -7.38
CA GLN A 65 -14.93 -3.40 -6.28
C GLN A 65 -15.59 -2.75 -5.07
N VAL A 66 -15.12 -1.57 -4.68
CA VAL A 66 -15.67 -0.84 -3.53
C VAL A 66 -17.15 -0.49 -3.74
N LYS A 67 -17.51 -0.04 -4.95
CA LYS A 67 -18.91 0.29 -5.30
C LYS A 67 -19.81 -0.95 -5.32
N ASN A 68 -19.35 -2.03 -5.93
CA ASN A 68 -20.21 -3.17 -6.27
C ASN A 68 -20.20 -4.29 -5.23
N GLU A 69 -19.14 -4.41 -4.44
CA GLU A 69 -18.98 -5.47 -3.45
C GLU A 69 -19.11 -4.95 -2.01
N TRP A 70 -18.52 -3.80 -1.69
CA TRP A 70 -18.50 -3.31 -0.30
C TRP A 70 -19.77 -2.54 0.04
N PHE A 71 -20.16 -1.61 -0.83
CA PHE A 71 -21.26 -0.68 -0.56
C PHE A 71 -22.51 -0.92 -1.40
N ASN A 72 -22.61 -2.09 -2.05
CA ASN A 72 -23.81 -2.47 -2.77
C ASN A 72 -24.90 -2.92 -1.81
N ARG A 73 -26.08 -2.31 -1.95
CA ARG A 73 -27.28 -2.67 -1.18
C ARG A 73 -28.36 -3.18 -2.14
N GLY A 74 -28.39 -4.49 -2.36
CA GLY A 74 -29.44 -5.14 -3.14
C GLY A 74 -29.58 -4.61 -4.57
N GLY A 75 -28.45 -4.24 -5.19
CA GLY A 75 -28.39 -3.65 -6.54
C GLY A 75 -28.25 -2.14 -6.57
N LEU A 76 -28.41 -1.45 -5.43
CA LEU A 76 -28.14 -0.01 -5.33
C LEU A 76 -26.67 0.23 -5.01
N THR A 77 -26.01 1.10 -5.78
CA THR A 77 -24.65 1.55 -5.53
C THR A 77 -24.63 3.06 -5.25
N PRO A 78 -23.75 3.56 -4.37
CA PRO A 78 -23.69 4.98 -4.08
C PRO A 78 -23.18 5.78 -5.29
N LEU A 79 -24.01 6.71 -5.79
CA LEU A 79 -23.74 7.49 -7.00
C LEU A 79 -22.62 8.52 -6.81
N CYS A 80 -22.33 8.91 -5.57
CA CYS A 80 -21.27 9.87 -5.26
C CYS A 80 -19.86 9.26 -5.23
N LEU A 81 -19.71 7.93 -5.21
CA LEU A 81 -18.41 7.31 -4.95
C LEU A 81 -17.35 7.63 -6.01
N ASP A 82 -17.74 7.78 -7.28
CA ASP A 82 -16.79 8.16 -8.33
C ASP A 82 -16.18 9.55 -8.05
N HIS A 83 -17.01 10.48 -7.59
CA HIS A 83 -16.57 11.80 -7.16
C HIS A 83 -15.73 11.74 -5.88
N VAL A 84 -16.07 10.84 -4.94
CA VAL A 84 -15.27 10.61 -3.72
C VAL A 84 -13.86 10.14 -4.07
N PHE A 85 -13.71 9.16 -4.98
CA PHE A 85 -12.38 8.68 -5.39
C PHE A 85 -11.57 9.76 -6.09
N TYR A 86 -12.22 10.56 -6.94
CA TYR A 86 -11.58 11.71 -7.57
C TYR A 86 -11.08 12.73 -6.54
N LEU A 87 -11.90 13.11 -5.56
CA LEU A 87 -11.49 14.03 -4.50
C LEU A 87 -10.37 13.44 -3.63
N MET A 88 -10.47 12.17 -3.23
CA MET A 88 -9.40 11.47 -2.52
C MET A 88 -8.08 11.49 -3.31
N TYR A 89 -8.13 11.39 -4.65
CA TYR A 89 -6.94 11.48 -5.49
C TYR A 89 -6.36 12.89 -5.52
N CYS A 90 -7.21 13.91 -5.69
CA CYS A 90 -6.80 15.31 -5.66
C CYS A 90 -6.18 15.71 -4.31
N GLU A 91 -6.84 15.35 -3.20
CA GLU A 91 -6.38 15.62 -1.83
C GLU A 91 -5.17 14.76 -1.44
N GLY A 92 -5.02 13.61 -2.10
CA GLY A 92 -3.86 12.74 -1.98
C GLY A 92 -3.95 11.61 -0.98
N ASP A 93 -5.16 11.33 -0.54
CA ASP A 93 -5.52 10.14 0.22
C ASP A 93 -5.32 8.87 -0.59
N VAL A 94 -5.36 8.97 -1.93
CA VAL A 94 -5.04 7.86 -2.84
C VAL A 94 -4.05 8.25 -3.93
N VAL A 95 -3.34 7.25 -4.43
CA VAL A 95 -2.44 7.34 -5.60
C VAL A 95 -2.74 6.17 -6.53
N ARG A 96 -2.75 6.39 -7.85
CA ARG A 96 -2.91 5.29 -8.80
C ARG A 96 -1.67 4.41 -8.77
N SER A 97 -1.84 3.09 -8.85
CA SER A 97 -0.70 2.16 -8.91
C SER A 97 0.20 2.44 -10.12
N THR A 98 -0.36 2.95 -11.22
CA THR A 98 0.38 3.40 -12.42
C THR A 98 1.25 4.64 -12.16
N ASP A 99 0.85 5.49 -11.21
CA ASP A 99 1.60 6.68 -10.80
C ASP A 99 2.73 6.34 -9.81
N ILE A 100 2.78 5.11 -9.27
CA ILE A 100 3.87 4.64 -8.43
C ILE A 100 5.06 4.31 -9.35
N GLY A 101 6.10 5.15 -9.29
CA GLY A 101 7.28 4.98 -10.12
C GLY A 101 8.01 3.67 -9.83
N ASP A 102 8.61 3.07 -10.86
CA ASP A 102 9.46 1.90 -10.72
C ASP A 102 10.72 2.26 -9.92
N THR A 103 10.77 1.80 -8.67
CA THR A 103 11.92 1.98 -7.77
C THR A 103 13.17 1.25 -8.21
N ARG A 104 13.07 0.35 -9.20
CA ARG A 104 14.21 -0.36 -9.79
C ARG A 104 14.97 0.53 -10.78
N SER A 105 14.35 1.61 -11.25
CA SER A 105 14.98 2.64 -12.09
C SER A 105 15.82 3.58 -11.23
N GLY A 106 17.11 3.72 -11.55
CA GLY A 106 18.10 4.42 -10.74
C GLY A 106 17.81 5.90 -10.40
N ARG A 107 18.68 6.45 -9.53
CA ARG A 107 18.77 7.77 -8.84
C ARG A 107 18.03 9.00 -9.39
N LEU A 108 17.66 9.06 -10.67
CA LEU A 108 16.98 10.19 -11.33
C LEU A 108 15.45 10.05 -11.37
N SER A 109 14.91 8.82 -11.32
CA SER A 109 13.45 8.57 -11.27
C SER A 109 12.81 9.01 -9.94
N GLN A 110 13.59 8.95 -8.86
CA GLN A 110 13.13 9.16 -7.49
C GLN A 110 12.89 10.65 -7.18
N LEU A 111 13.70 11.55 -7.73
CA LEU A 111 13.51 13.01 -7.58
C LEU A 111 12.34 13.53 -8.43
N LEU A 112 12.10 12.91 -9.59
CA LEU A 112 10.95 13.22 -10.45
C LEU A 112 9.62 12.79 -9.82
N SER A 113 9.57 11.79 -8.94
CA SER A 113 8.31 11.33 -8.32
C SER A 113 7.56 12.42 -7.54
N LYS A 114 8.27 13.32 -6.83
CA LYS A 114 7.66 14.39 -6.02
C LYS A 114 7.03 15.48 -6.89
N ALA A 115 7.71 15.89 -7.96
CA ALA A 115 7.17 16.84 -8.93
C ALA A 115 6.11 16.20 -9.84
N ARG A 116 6.29 14.91 -10.18
CA ARG A 116 5.35 14.13 -11.00
C ARG A 116 4.03 13.92 -10.28
N ASN A 117 4.00 13.66 -8.97
CA ASN A 117 2.73 13.48 -8.26
C ASN A 117 1.87 14.76 -8.25
N PHE A 118 2.49 15.95 -8.24
CA PHE A 118 1.77 17.22 -8.38
C PHE A 118 1.34 17.50 -9.83
N ILE A 119 2.19 17.20 -10.82
CA ILE A 119 1.90 17.47 -12.24
C ILE A 119 0.94 16.42 -12.85
N VAL A 120 1.05 15.13 -12.48
CA VAL A 120 0.21 14.02 -12.97
C VAL A 120 -1.18 14.04 -12.34
N ARG A 121 -1.32 14.50 -11.08
CA ARG A 121 -2.64 14.73 -10.47
C ARG A 121 -3.52 15.70 -11.26
N SER A 122 -2.89 16.61 -12.00
CA SER A 122 -3.58 17.59 -12.84
C SER A 122 -3.99 17.05 -14.22
N ILE A 123 -3.57 15.83 -14.62
CA ILE A 123 -3.71 15.31 -16.00
C ILE A 123 -4.58 14.05 -16.06
N ALA A 124 -4.73 13.29 -14.97
CA ALA A 124 -5.55 12.08 -14.96
C ALA A 124 -7.05 12.43 -15.09
N SER A 125 -7.74 11.85 -16.07
CA SER A 125 -9.19 11.98 -16.18
C SER A 125 -9.88 11.16 -15.07
N PRO A 126 -11.08 11.56 -14.61
CA PRO A 126 -11.85 10.80 -13.64
C PRO A 126 -12.05 9.33 -14.03
N GLU A 127 -12.25 9.05 -15.32
CA GLU A 127 -12.47 7.70 -15.85
C GLU A 127 -11.22 6.82 -15.68
N ALA A 128 -10.03 7.38 -15.95
CA ALA A 128 -8.76 6.66 -15.78
C ALA A 128 -8.50 6.29 -14.31
N ILE A 129 -9.00 7.08 -13.36
CA ILE A 129 -8.89 6.78 -11.91
C ILE A 129 -9.80 5.60 -11.54
N LEU A 130 -10.98 5.49 -12.17
CA LEU A 130 -11.97 4.46 -11.86
C LEU A 130 -11.60 3.07 -12.42
N GLU A 131 -10.82 3.03 -13.50
CA GLU A 131 -10.32 1.79 -14.10
C GLU A 131 -9.04 1.26 -13.41
N ASP A 132 -8.29 2.14 -12.75
CA ASP A 132 -7.02 1.81 -12.11
C ASP A 132 -7.16 1.19 -10.70
N HIS A 133 -6.05 0.59 -10.24
CA HIS A 133 -5.89 0.26 -8.83
C HIS A 133 -5.43 1.50 -8.05
N LEU A 134 -6.07 1.74 -6.91
CA LEU A 134 -5.75 2.86 -6.04
C LEU A 134 -5.06 2.36 -4.79
N VAL A 135 -3.91 2.93 -4.49
CA VAL A 135 -3.17 2.69 -3.24
C VAL A 135 -3.60 3.74 -2.22
N LEU A 136 -4.05 3.28 -1.06
CA LEU A 136 -4.52 4.13 0.03
C LEU A 136 -3.30 4.69 0.79
N THR A 137 -3.05 6.00 0.66
CA THR A 137 -1.85 6.66 1.19
C THR A 137 -1.73 6.53 2.72
N ALA A 138 -2.84 6.62 3.45
CA ALA A 138 -2.85 6.47 4.91
C ALA A 138 -2.38 5.08 5.33
N LEU A 139 -2.96 4.03 4.73
CA LEU A 139 -2.60 2.64 5.02
C LEU A 139 -1.19 2.30 4.52
N LEU A 140 -0.72 2.95 3.45
CA LEU A 140 0.65 2.82 2.96
C LEU A 140 1.67 3.30 3.98
N LYS A 141 1.39 4.44 4.63
CA LYS A 141 2.22 4.99 5.71
C LYS A 141 2.23 4.05 6.90
N GLU A 142 1.06 3.62 7.38
CA GLU A 142 0.91 2.67 8.49
C GLU A 142 1.71 1.38 8.21
N ARG A 143 1.59 0.81 6.99
CA ARG A 143 2.34 -0.39 6.58
C ARG A 143 3.84 -0.14 6.53
N ALA A 144 4.28 0.99 5.97
CA ALA A 144 5.70 1.32 5.88
C ALA A 144 6.34 1.50 7.27
N GLU A 145 5.62 2.14 8.20
CA GLU A 145 6.03 2.29 9.60
C GLU A 145 6.14 0.93 10.29
N ASN A 146 5.13 0.07 10.12
CA ASN A 146 5.15 -1.29 10.67
C ASN A 146 6.33 -2.12 10.14
N VAL A 147 6.63 -2.04 8.83
CA VAL A 147 7.78 -2.73 8.24
C VAL A 147 9.10 -2.22 8.85
N VAL A 148 9.26 -0.91 9.01
CA VAL A 148 10.46 -0.33 9.66
C VAL A 148 10.56 -0.77 11.12
N GLU A 149 9.44 -0.82 11.84
CA GLU A 149 9.38 -1.30 13.22
C GLU A 149 9.82 -2.76 13.33
N LEU A 150 9.27 -3.67 12.51
CA LEU A 150 9.65 -5.08 12.47
C LEU A 150 11.14 -5.27 12.16
N LEU A 151 11.68 -4.47 11.23
CA LEU A 151 13.11 -4.49 10.93
C LEU A 151 13.95 -3.96 12.10
N SER A 152 13.46 -2.97 12.85
CA SER A 152 14.17 -2.41 14.00
C SER A 152 14.25 -3.37 15.19
N GLN A 153 13.24 -4.23 15.38
CA GLN A 153 13.23 -5.22 16.47
C GLN A 153 14.35 -6.25 16.34
N SER A 154 14.82 -6.51 15.12
CA SER A 154 15.84 -7.51 14.81
C SER A 154 17.25 -6.93 14.64
N HIS A 155 17.42 -5.61 14.70
CA HIS A 155 18.68 -4.95 14.34
C HIS A 155 19.07 -3.85 15.33
N TRP A 156 20.31 -3.91 15.83
CA TRP A 156 20.91 -2.89 16.71
C TRP A 156 21.58 -1.74 15.95
N THR A 157 21.49 -1.74 14.62
CA THR A 157 22.18 -0.80 13.73
C THR A 157 21.26 0.30 13.22
N SER A 158 21.84 1.44 12.80
CA SER A 158 21.08 2.58 12.24
C SER A 158 20.44 2.31 10.87
N SER A 159 20.82 1.22 10.21
CA SER A 159 20.26 0.74 8.96
C SER A 159 20.27 -0.79 8.91
N CYS A 160 19.34 -1.35 8.16
CA CYS A 160 19.18 -2.78 7.92
C CYS A 160 19.28 -3.06 6.41
N ILE A 161 19.76 -4.26 6.06
CA ILE A 161 19.72 -4.79 4.71
C ILE A 161 18.83 -6.02 4.73
N VAL A 162 17.91 -6.10 3.78
CA VAL A 162 17.05 -7.27 3.59
C VAL A 162 17.03 -7.69 2.13
N SER A 163 16.84 -8.98 1.89
CA SER A 163 16.56 -9.48 0.54
C SER A 163 15.18 -9.00 0.08
N MET A 164 14.98 -8.89 -1.23
CA MET A 164 13.65 -8.57 -1.78
C MET A 164 12.61 -9.63 -1.39
N LYS A 165 13.01 -10.90 -1.30
CA LYS A 165 12.16 -12.02 -0.87
C LYS A 165 11.64 -11.80 0.56
N SER A 166 12.53 -11.51 1.49
CA SER A 166 12.17 -11.24 2.89
C SER A 166 11.38 -9.95 3.05
N PHE A 167 11.63 -8.96 2.19
CA PHE A 167 10.83 -7.74 2.17
C PHE A 167 9.39 -7.98 1.68
N HIS A 168 9.20 -8.86 0.69
CA HIS A 168 7.85 -9.25 0.23
C HIS A 168 7.04 -9.92 1.35
N SER A 169 7.65 -10.82 2.12
CA SER A 169 6.96 -11.48 3.22
C SER A 169 6.57 -10.50 4.33
N LEU A 170 7.45 -9.54 4.66
CA LEU A 170 7.14 -8.47 5.63
C LEU A 170 5.98 -7.58 5.18
N CYS A 171 5.86 -7.32 3.88
CA CYS A 171 4.81 -6.44 3.34
C CYS A 171 3.49 -7.17 3.04
N GLY A 172 3.39 -8.48 3.23
CA GLY A 172 2.16 -9.24 2.95
C GLY A 172 1.91 -9.56 1.46
N GLY A 173 2.91 -9.36 0.59
CA GLY A 173 2.80 -9.72 -0.83
C GLY A 173 3.60 -8.81 -1.77
N LEU A 174 3.69 -9.23 -3.04
CA LEU A 174 4.51 -8.57 -4.05
C LEU A 174 4.02 -7.15 -4.39
N ASN A 175 2.72 -6.96 -4.61
CA ASN A 175 2.18 -5.65 -4.99
C ASN A 175 2.31 -4.62 -3.86
N GLU A 176 2.04 -5.01 -2.62
CA GLU A 176 2.19 -4.14 -1.46
C GLU A 176 3.65 -3.78 -1.22
N ALA A 177 4.56 -4.75 -1.37
CA ALA A 177 5.99 -4.51 -1.22
C ALA A 177 6.50 -3.43 -2.18
N HIS A 178 6.10 -3.44 -3.45
CA HIS A 178 6.52 -2.41 -4.40
C HIS A 178 6.01 -1.02 -4.01
N ALA A 179 4.74 -0.92 -3.56
CA ALA A 179 4.17 0.34 -3.11
C ALA A 179 4.91 0.87 -1.87
N VAL A 180 5.17 0.01 -0.88
CA VAL A 180 5.91 0.36 0.35
C VAL A 180 7.34 0.78 0.03
N LEU A 181 8.04 0.03 -0.85
CA LEU A 181 9.39 0.38 -1.28
C LEU A 181 9.43 1.73 -2.00
N SER A 182 8.46 2.02 -2.86
CA SER A 182 8.33 3.30 -3.56
C SER A 182 8.10 4.45 -2.60
N TYR A 183 7.21 4.27 -1.63
CA TYR A 183 7.00 5.24 -0.57
C TYR A 183 8.27 5.50 0.25
N LEU A 184 8.88 4.44 0.79
CA LEU A 184 10.11 4.54 1.60
C LEU A 184 11.27 5.16 0.80
N SER A 185 11.40 4.84 -0.47
CA SER A 185 12.42 5.44 -1.35
C SER A 185 12.14 6.92 -1.60
N GLY A 186 10.87 7.29 -1.83
CA GLY A 186 10.43 8.68 -2.03
C GLY A 186 10.69 9.58 -0.83
N ILE A 187 10.58 9.04 0.39
CA ILE A 187 10.95 9.75 1.63
C ILE A 187 12.43 9.58 2.01
N GLY A 188 13.23 8.89 1.19
CA GLY A 188 14.66 8.70 1.41
C GLY A 188 15.01 7.74 2.55
N LYS A 189 14.09 6.86 2.94
CA LYS A 189 14.27 5.83 3.99
C LYS A 189 14.70 4.48 3.45
N ALA A 190 14.50 4.19 2.18
CA ALA A 190 14.95 2.94 1.57
C ALA A 190 15.73 3.19 0.27
N ARG A 191 16.62 2.27 -0.06
CA ARG A 191 17.30 2.17 -1.35
C ARG A 191 17.34 0.74 -1.82
N TYR A 192 16.81 0.51 -3.00
CA TYR A 192 16.96 -0.73 -3.73
C TYR A 192 18.38 -0.82 -4.34
N PHE A 193 18.94 -2.03 -4.33
CA PHE A 193 20.19 -2.36 -5.02
C PHE A 193 20.23 -3.83 -5.41
N SER A 194 21.02 -4.16 -6.42
CA SER A 194 21.19 -5.53 -6.89
C SER A 194 22.65 -5.82 -7.24
N THR A 195 23.01 -7.11 -7.17
CA THR A 195 24.35 -7.62 -7.51
C THR A 195 24.24 -8.80 -8.44
N HIS A 196 25.22 -8.93 -9.34
CA HIS A 196 25.34 -9.99 -10.33
C HIS A 196 26.65 -10.78 -10.19
N LYS A 197 27.26 -10.85 -8.99
CA LYS A 197 28.57 -11.53 -8.82
C LYS A 197 28.57 -13.00 -9.25
N LYS A 198 27.50 -13.76 -8.95
CA LYS A 198 27.35 -15.19 -9.31
C LYS A 198 25.91 -15.54 -9.67
N GLU A 199 24.98 -15.12 -8.82
CA GLU A 199 23.54 -15.18 -9.04
C GLU A 199 22.99 -13.75 -8.91
N PHE A 200 21.85 -13.47 -9.53
CA PHE A 200 21.18 -12.18 -9.39
C PHE A 200 20.52 -12.11 -8.01
N ILE A 201 20.96 -11.15 -7.19
CA ILE A 201 20.43 -10.96 -5.84
C ILE A 201 19.94 -9.52 -5.73
N GLU A 202 18.68 -9.38 -5.31
CA GLU A 202 18.02 -8.12 -5.06
C GLU A 202 17.94 -7.85 -3.56
N GLY A 203 18.29 -6.64 -3.16
CA GLY A 203 18.27 -6.22 -1.78
C GLY A 203 17.77 -4.80 -1.60
N ILE A 204 17.36 -4.50 -0.38
CA ILE A 204 16.90 -3.19 0.03
C ILE A 204 17.68 -2.80 1.28
N LYS A 205 18.29 -1.62 1.25
CA LYS A 205 18.84 -0.97 2.43
C LYS A 205 17.79 -0.03 3.01
N VAL A 206 17.44 -0.23 4.27
CA VAL A 206 16.43 0.56 4.99
C VAL A 206 17.09 1.31 6.14
N SER A 207 16.80 2.61 6.27
CA SER A 207 17.19 3.40 7.44
C SER A 207 16.22 3.11 8.58
N LEU A 208 16.76 2.72 9.74
CA LEU A 208 16.00 2.50 10.97
C LEU A 208 16.03 3.74 11.88
N SER A 209 16.85 4.73 11.55
CA SER A 209 16.94 6.00 12.26
C SER A 209 16.05 7.07 11.61
N PRO A 210 15.79 8.20 12.30
CA PRO A 210 15.14 9.37 11.70
C PRO A 210 15.87 9.97 10.50
N ALA A 211 17.16 9.67 10.30
CA ALA A 211 17.94 10.15 9.16
C ALA A 211 17.56 9.43 7.84
N SER A 212 17.92 10.06 6.72
CA SER A 212 17.85 9.44 5.40
C SER A 212 18.84 8.28 5.27
N VAL A 213 18.50 7.29 4.46
CA VAL A 213 19.35 6.13 4.23
C VAL A 213 20.63 6.55 3.49
N SER A 214 21.76 6.03 3.96
CA SER A 214 23.08 6.26 3.38
C SER A 214 23.21 5.63 1.99
N THR A 215 24.27 5.98 1.28
CA THR A 215 24.62 5.33 0.01
C THR A 215 24.91 3.84 0.20
N ILE A 216 24.70 3.09 -0.87
CA ILE A 216 25.10 1.68 -0.93
C ILE A 216 26.63 1.64 -1.01
N SER A 217 27.24 0.83 -0.15
CA SER A 217 28.66 0.59 -0.01
C SER A 217 29.00 -0.85 -0.41
N SER A 218 30.30 -1.15 -0.58
CA SER A 218 30.75 -2.52 -0.84
C SER A 218 30.33 -3.49 0.26
N LEU A 219 30.39 -3.07 1.53
CA LEU A 219 29.95 -3.86 2.67
C LEU A 219 28.46 -4.23 2.57
N ASP A 220 27.62 -3.33 2.06
CA ASP A 220 26.19 -3.63 1.89
C ASP A 220 25.96 -4.77 0.89
N TYR A 221 26.78 -4.85 -0.17
CA TYR A 221 26.73 -5.96 -1.11
C TYR A 221 27.17 -7.28 -0.48
N ASP A 222 28.21 -7.25 0.34
CA ASP A 222 28.71 -8.46 1.00
C ASP A 222 27.72 -8.96 2.06
N LEU A 223 27.08 -8.05 2.81
CA LEU A 223 25.98 -8.36 3.72
C LEU A 223 24.77 -8.96 3.00
N LEU A 224 24.36 -8.38 1.87
CA LEU A 224 23.27 -8.93 1.05
C LEU A 224 23.58 -10.37 0.59
N HIS A 225 24.82 -10.63 0.17
CA HIS A 225 25.26 -11.98 -0.19
C HIS A 225 25.18 -12.96 0.99
N LEU A 226 25.58 -12.54 2.19
CA LEU A 226 25.49 -13.37 3.40
C LEU A 226 24.04 -13.68 3.78
N ILE A 227 23.17 -12.68 3.76
CA ILE A 227 21.72 -12.84 4.02
C ILE A 227 21.12 -13.83 3.04
N TRP A 228 21.35 -13.62 1.75
CA TRP A 228 20.85 -14.50 0.70
C TRP A 228 21.38 -15.94 0.85
N THR A 229 22.67 -16.10 1.19
CA THR A 229 23.26 -17.42 1.42
C THR A 229 22.57 -18.13 2.60
N THR A 230 22.32 -17.39 3.68
CA THR A 230 21.61 -17.90 4.86
C THR A 230 20.19 -18.34 4.51
N GLU A 231 19.45 -17.53 3.74
CA GLU A 231 18.11 -17.86 3.26
C GLU A 231 18.08 -19.10 2.36
N LYS A 232 19.12 -19.30 1.52
CA LYS A 232 19.24 -20.46 0.64
C LYS A 232 19.58 -21.73 1.43
N LEU A 233 20.44 -21.63 2.43
CA LEU A 233 20.76 -22.73 3.33
C LEU A 233 19.53 -23.16 4.15
N GLN A 234 18.76 -22.20 4.69
CA GLN A 234 17.52 -22.51 5.41
C GLN A 234 16.53 -23.26 4.53
N GLN A 235 16.33 -22.83 3.28
CA GLN A 235 15.46 -23.54 2.33
C GLN A 235 15.92 -24.98 2.06
N GLN A 236 17.22 -25.23 2.04
CA GLN A 236 17.75 -26.59 1.87
C GLN A 236 17.47 -27.45 3.09
N ILE A 237 17.58 -26.88 4.29
CA ILE A 237 17.23 -27.57 5.55
C ILE A 237 15.74 -27.92 5.53
N ASP A 238 14.87 -26.95 5.24
CA ASP A 238 13.41 -27.16 5.21
C ASP A 238 13.01 -28.29 4.22
N VAL A 239 13.68 -28.38 3.06
CA VAL A 239 13.47 -29.45 2.08
C VAL A 239 13.96 -30.80 2.58
N ILE A 240 15.04 -30.84 3.35
CA ILE A 240 15.56 -32.08 3.95
C ILE A 240 14.59 -32.56 5.04
N ASP A 241 14.15 -31.68 5.92
CA ASP A 241 13.24 -32.02 7.01
C ASP A 241 11.90 -32.59 6.47
N GLN A 242 11.33 -31.97 5.43
CA GLN A 242 10.12 -32.47 4.76
C GLN A 242 10.28 -33.87 4.15
N ARG A 243 11.51 -34.26 3.75
CA ARG A 243 11.78 -35.60 3.23
C ARG A 243 11.94 -36.65 4.33
N TYR A 244 12.22 -36.24 5.57
CA TYR A 244 12.31 -37.13 6.72
C TYR A 244 10.95 -37.35 7.41
N GLU A 245 9.98 -36.43 7.21
CA GLU A 245 8.61 -36.56 7.73
C GLU A 245 7.66 -37.37 6.82
N MET A 246 8.10 -37.76 5.61
CA MET A 246 7.42 -38.70 4.69
C MET A 246 7.97 -40.12 4.84
#